data_AF-A0A009YQS7-F1
#
_entry.id   AF-A0A009YQS7-F1
#
_cell.length_a   1.000
_cell.length_b   1.000
_cell.length_c   1.000
_cell.angle_alpha   90.00
_cell.angle_beta   90.00
_cell.angle_gamma   90.00
#
_symmetry.space_group_name_H-M   'P 1'
#
loop_
_entity.id
_entity.type
_entity.pdbx_description
1 polymer ?
#
loop_
_entity_poly.entity_id
_entity_poly.type
_entity_poly.pdbx_seq_one_letter_code
_entity_poly.pdbx_strand_id
1 'polypeptide(L)'
;MGLHPFLYFYKDQRFQITSFLAWFSIVFEIHESRMQIHHRTISFKDFTRVRRSIEFLIANFPVATTETVGKFGSGIKGYDRLQIVYKAFICLSLEMEVDFDDEECLNTFILSMSKAFKYINFNEFYVERFLGNYDDTVVKHVVGYVESISPISRSKPKSFSALTKSLLKHNFLVGNHNFCLICDGLIYLDSIESDHKIAKAVGGQGVLENGLLVHPICNRMKSDLSLEEIRADLFGELLY
;
A
#
# COMPACT_ATOMS: atom_id res chain seq x y z
N MET A 1 24.05 -2.56 -3.17
CA MET A 1 23.55 -2.84 -1.81
C MET A 1 23.59 -4.32 -1.42
N GLY A 2 23.46 -5.27 -2.37
CA GLY A 2 23.59 -6.69 -2.04
C GLY A 2 22.44 -7.22 -1.18
N LEU A 3 21.23 -6.66 -1.34
CA LEU A 3 20.01 -7.13 -0.67
C LEU A 3 19.76 -8.59 -1.05
N HIS A 4 19.58 -9.47 -0.05
CA HIS A 4 19.38 -10.89 -0.33
C HIS A 4 18.00 -11.10 -0.97
N PRO A 5 17.90 -11.51 -2.25
CA PRO A 5 16.62 -11.47 -2.96
C PRO A 5 15.52 -12.26 -2.26
N PHE A 6 15.86 -13.44 -1.72
CA PHE A 6 14.90 -14.29 -1.03
C PHE A 6 14.27 -13.64 0.21
N LEU A 7 15.04 -12.81 0.93
CA LEU A 7 14.56 -12.14 2.14
C LEU A 7 13.70 -10.93 1.80
N TYR A 8 14.14 -10.13 0.83
CA TYR A 8 13.52 -8.84 0.53
C TYR A 8 12.35 -8.94 -0.45
N PHE A 9 12.37 -9.92 -1.35
CA PHE A 9 11.48 -9.96 -2.52
C PHE A 9 10.74 -11.29 -2.67
N TYR A 10 10.90 -12.25 -1.77
CA TYR A 10 10.18 -13.51 -1.84
C TYR A 10 9.48 -13.83 -0.53
N LYS A 11 8.36 -14.53 -0.65
CA LYS A 11 7.67 -15.21 0.46
C LYS A 11 7.21 -16.57 -0.05
N ASP A 12 7.55 -17.64 0.64
CA ASP A 12 7.20 -19.02 0.26
C ASP A 12 7.53 -19.33 -1.22
N GLN A 13 8.72 -18.90 -1.67
CA GLN A 13 9.21 -19.00 -3.06
C GLN A 13 8.41 -18.18 -4.10
N ARG A 14 7.43 -17.37 -3.68
CA ARG A 14 6.68 -16.46 -4.55
C ARG A 14 7.28 -15.07 -4.51
N PHE A 15 7.58 -14.53 -5.69
CA PHE A 15 8.06 -13.16 -5.84
C PHE A 15 7.02 -12.14 -5.37
N GLN A 16 7.43 -11.24 -4.49
CA GLN A 16 6.64 -10.18 -3.88
C GLN A 16 6.91 -8.86 -4.60
N ILE A 17 6.20 -8.62 -5.71
CA ILE A 17 6.36 -7.40 -6.51
C ILE A 17 6.19 -6.11 -5.69
N THR A 18 5.28 -6.10 -4.71
CA THR A 18 5.06 -4.93 -3.84
C THR A 18 6.30 -4.62 -3.00
N SER A 19 6.92 -5.63 -2.39
CA SER A 19 8.15 -5.46 -1.60
C SER A 19 9.32 -5.03 -2.48
N PHE A 20 9.43 -5.59 -3.69
CA PHE A 20 10.43 -5.16 -4.67
C PHE A 20 10.28 -3.67 -5.01
N LEU A 21 9.08 -3.21 -5.38
CA LEU A 21 8.84 -1.80 -5.71
C LEU A 21 9.07 -0.88 -4.51
N ALA A 22 8.67 -1.29 -3.30
CA ALA A 22 8.90 -0.53 -2.08
C ALA A 22 10.40 -0.33 -1.79
N TRP A 23 11.18 -1.41 -1.86
CA TRP A 23 12.64 -1.34 -1.67
C TRP A 23 13.33 -0.59 -2.80
N PHE A 24 12.91 -0.77 -4.05
CA PHE A 24 13.42 -0.02 -5.19
C PHE A 24 13.24 1.49 -4.97
N SER A 25 12.05 1.92 -4.53
CA SER A 25 11.78 3.32 -4.17
C SER A 25 12.72 3.83 -3.07
N ILE A 26 12.91 3.06 -1.99
CA ILE A 26 13.83 3.42 -0.90
C ILE A 26 15.27 3.54 -1.39
N VAL A 27 15.77 2.55 -2.16
CA VAL A 27 17.12 2.57 -2.73
C VAL A 27 17.31 3.81 -3.60
N PHE A 28 16.32 4.11 -4.44
CA PHE A 28 16.32 5.27 -5.32
C PHE A 28 16.34 6.58 -4.53
N GLU A 29 15.53 6.71 -3.48
CA GLU A 29 15.54 7.90 -2.63
C GLU A 29 16.87 8.09 -1.88
N ILE A 30 17.52 7.02 -1.41
CA ILE A 30 18.85 7.11 -0.79
C ILE A 30 19.89 7.53 -1.85
N HIS A 31 19.84 6.94 -3.04
CA HIS A 31 20.73 7.28 -4.15
C HIS A 31 20.63 8.76 -4.53
N GLU A 32 19.41 9.27 -4.63
CA GLU A 32 19.12 10.65 -4.98
C GLU A 32 19.27 11.63 -3.81
N SER A 33 19.71 11.17 -2.64
CA SER A 33 19.79 11.99 -1.41
C SER A 33 18.46 12.66 -1.02
N ARG A 34 17.34 12.01 -1.34
CA ARG A 34 15.97 12.45 -1.04
C ARG A 34 15.38 11.79 0.19
N MET A 35 15.91 10.64 0.61
CA MET A 35 15.45 9.97 1.81
C MET A 35 15.87 10.76 3.04
N GLN A 36 14.89 11.35 3.72
CA GLN A 36 15.08 12.03 5.00
C GLN A 36 14.36 11.25 6.10
N ILE A 37 15.02 11.14 7.25
CA ILE A 37 14.41 10.72 8.51
C ILE A 37 14.69 11.84 9.50
N HIS A 38 13.62 12.43 10.05
CA HIS A 38 13.68 13.67 10.81
C HIS A 38 14.43 14.78 10.04
N HIS A 39 15.48 15.36 10.61
CA HIS A 39 16.29 16.41 9.98
C HIS A 39 17.57 15.90 9.34
N ARG A 40 17.66 14.59 9.08
CA ARG A 40 18.86 13.93 8.58
C ARG A 40 18.61 13.27 7.23
N THR A 41 19.50 13.54 6.27
CA THR A 41 19.53 12.80 5.00
C THR A 41 20.18 11.44 5.22
N ILE A 42 19.51 10.37 4.81
CA ILE A 42 19.97 9.00 4.98
C ILE A 42 20.85 8.60 3.81
N SER A 43 22.07 8.16 4.12
CA SER A 43 23.02 7.66 3.14
C SER A 43 23.03 6.13 3.07
N PHE A 44 23.66 5.58 2.03
CA PHE A 44 23.91 4.13 1.96
C PHE A 44 24.76 3.61 3.12
N LYS A 45 25.66 4.43 3.68
CA LYS A 45 26.46 4.07 4.85
C LYS A 45 25.58 3.89 6.07
N ASP A 46 24.60 4.79 6.26
CA ASP A 46 23.65 4.71 7.38
C ASP A 46 22.77 3.47 7.25
N PHE A 47 22.19 3.24 6.07
CA PHE A 47 21.43 2.02 5.80
C PHE A 47 22.25 0.76 6.08
N THR A 48 23.51 0.72 5.64
CA THR A 48 24.38 -0.45 5.82
C THR A 48 24.66 -0.73 7.31
N ARG A 49 24.80 0.31 8.14
CA ARG A 49 25.02 0.15 9.59
C ARG A 49 23.85 -0.50 10.30
N VAL A 50 22.62 -0.20 9.87
CA VAL A 50 21.39 -0.71 10.50
C VAL A 50 20.81 -1.92 9.77
N ARG A 51 21.49 -2.42 8.74
CA ARG A 51 21.00 -3.46 7.86
C ARG A 51 20.66 -4.75 8.60
N ARG A 52 21.49 -5.16 9.57
CA ARG A 52 21.25 -6.35 10.40
C ARG A 52 19.87 -6.27 11.07
N SER A 53 19.59 -5.16 11.74
CA SER A 53 18.30 -4.90 12.41
C SER A 53 17.13 -4.94 11.43
N ILE A 54 17.27 -4.32 10.26
CA ILE A 54 16.23 -4.31 9.22
C ILE A 54 15.94 -5.71 8.70
N GLU A 55 16.99 -6.48 8.35
CA GLU A 55 16.84 -7.84 7.86
C GLU A 55 16.19 -8.75 8.91
N PHE A 56 16.55 -8.55 10.18
CA PHE A 56 15.95 -9.24 11.31
C PHE A 56 14.46 -8.90 11.49
N LEU A 57 14.08 -7.63 11.32
CA LEU A 57 12.69 -7.19 11.35
C LEU A 57 11.87 -7.80 10.19
N ILE A 58 12.41 -7.81 8.97
CA ILE A 58 11.73 -8.42 7.81
C ILE A 58 11.50 -9.91 8.02
N ALA A 59 12.50 -10.63 8.54
CA ALA A 59 12.44 -12.06 8.75
C ALA A 59 11.44 -12.46 9.86
N ASN A 60 11.44 -11.73 10.98
CA ASN A 60 10.64 -12.09 12.17
C ASN A 60 9.25 -11.45 12.21
N PHE A 61 9.03 -10.35 11.47
CA PHE A 61 7.72 -9.69 11.39
C PHE A 61 7.16 -9.65 9.97
N PRO A 62 6.98 -10.83 9.33
CA PRO A 62 6.35 -10.89 8.00
C PRO A 62 4.91 -10.33 8.04
N VAL A 63 4.27 -10.33 9.21
CA VAL A 63 2.94 -9.75 9.45
C VAL A 63 2.84 -8.29 8.97
N ALA A 64 3.91 -7.50 9.14
CA ALA A 64 3.93 -6.11 8.72
C ALA A 64 3.80 -5.99 7.20
N THR A 65 4.44 -6.90 6.46
CA THR A 65 4.33 -6.95 4.99
C THR A 65 2.96 -7.51 4.57
N THR A 66 2.51 -8.61 5.17
CA THR A 66 1.26 -9.28 4.77
C THR A 66 0.03 -8.45 5.05
N GLU A 67 -0.08 -7.81 6.22
CA GLU A 67 -1.22 -6.97 6.57
C GLU A 67 -1.26 -5.71 5.71
N THR A 68 -0.09 -5.13 5.39
CA THR A 68 -0.02 -3.97 4.48
C THR A 68 -0.48 -4.33 3.08
N VAL A 69 0.03 -5.41 2.51
CA VAL A 69 -0.37 -5.88 1.17
C VAL A 69 -1.83 -6.33 1.17
N GLY A 70 -2.30 -7.00 2.22
CA GLY A 70 -3.69 -7.40 2.38
C GLY A 70 -4.64 -6.20 2.44
N LYS A 71 -4.22 -5.11 3.10
CA LYS A 71 -5.03 -3.90 3.27
C LYS A 71 -5.09 -3.02 2.03
N PHE A 72 -3.95 -2.80 1.37
CA PHE A 72 -3.81 -1.82 0.29
C PHE A 72 -3.66 -2.44 -1.10
N GLY A 73 -3.53 -3.77 -1.18
CA GLY A 73 -3.36 -4.51 -2.43
C GLY A 73 -1.90 -4.69 -2.82
N SER A 74 -1.67 -5.44 -3.90
CA SER A 74 -0.34 -5.77 -4.41
C SER A 74 0.12 -4.85 -5.54
N GLY A 75 1.43 -4.87 -5.81
CA GLY A 75 2.07 -4.12 -6.89
C GLY A 75 2.03 -2.61 -6.66
N ILE A 76 1.76 -1.87 -7.73
CA ILE A 76 1.76 -0.39 -7.74
C ILE A 76 0.72 0.19 -6.76
N LYS A 77 -0.33 -0.56 -6.41
CA LYS A 77 -1.41 -0.09 -5.52
C LYS A 77 -1.01 0.01 -4.05
N GLY A 78 -0.06 -0.82 -3.59
CA GLY A 78 0.28 -0.94 -2.18
C GLY A 78 1.74 -0.65 -1.85
N TYR A 79 2.63 -0.49 -2.85
CA TYR A 79 4.05 -0.26 -2.59
C TYR A 79 4.31 1.07 -1.88
N ASP A 80 3.46 2.08 -2.12
CA ASP A 80 3.54 3.40 -1.49
C ASP A 80 3.33 3.32 0.04
N ARG A 81 2.50 2.39 0.50
CA ARG A 81 2.28 2.10 1.92
C ARG A 81 3.35 1.18 2.48
N LEU A 82 3.74 0.16 1.73
CA LEU A 82 4.76 -0.79 2.17
C LEU A 82 6.14 -0.13 2.30
N GLN A 83 6.49 0.84 1.45
CA GLN A 83 7.72 1.61 1.62
C GLN A 83 7.73 2.38 2.94
N ILE A 84 6.58 2.91 3.41
CA ILE A 84 6.50 3.65 4.67
C ILE A 84 6.78 2.71 5.85
N VAL A 85 6.28 1.47 5.80
CA VAL A 85 6.58 0.43 6.80
C VAL A 85 8.08 0.13 6.84
N TYR A 86 8.72 -0.11 5.69
CA TYR A 86 10.17 -0.35 5.67
C TYR A 86 11.00 0.87 6.07
N LYS A 87 10.55 2.09 5.74
CA LYS A 87 11.18 3.32 6.25
C LYS A 87 11.02 3.45 7.77
N ALA A 88 9.91 2.99 8.34
CA ALA A 88 9.74 2.92 9.79
C ALA A 88 10.71 1.91 10.42
N PHE A 89 10.96 0.75 9.79
CA PHE A 89 12.00 -0.18 10.22
C PHE A 89 13.40 0.45 10.21
N ILE A 90 13.72 1.21 9.16
CA ILE A 90 14.99 1.95 9.08
C ILE A 90 15.08 3.00 10.20
N CYS A 91 14.01 3.78 10.41
CA CYS A 91 13.94 4.78 11.47
C CYS A 91 14.16 4.14 12.85
N LEU A 92 13.42 3.07 13.17
CA LEU A 92 13.55 2.36 14.42
C LEU A 92 14.98 1.81 14.62
N SER A 93 15.55 1.20 13.58
CA SER A 93 16.89 0.62 13.63
C SER A 93 18.02 1.67 13.73
N LEU A 94 17.73 2.95 13.47
CA LEU A 94 18.65 4.06 13.69
C LEU A 94 18.63 4.56 15.14
N GLU A 95 17.50 4.40 15.83
CA GLU A 95 17.28 4.87 17.19
C GLU A 95 17.65 3.81 18.25
N MET A 96 17.58 2.52 17.90
CA MET A 96 17.87 1.42 18.81
C MET A 96 18.49 0.21 18.08
N GLU A 97 19.31 -0.56 18.80
CA GLU A 97 19.72 -1.89 18.35
C GLU A 97 18.55 -2.87 18.51
N VAL A 98 18.29 -3.67 17.48
CA VAL A 98 17.15 -4.58 17.49
C VAL A 98 17.59 -5.94 18.00
N ASP A 99 17.13 -6.27 19.20
CA ASP A 99 17.29 -7.57 19.85
C ASP A 99 15.94 -8.03 20.43
N PHE A 100 15.38 -9.15 19.94
CA PHE A 100 14.08 -9.64 20.43
C PHE A 100 14.20 -10.58 21.63
N ASP A 101 15.41 -10.91 22.07
CA ASP A 101 15.61 -11.54 23.37
C ASP A 101 15.45 -10.51 24.51
N ASP A 102 15.53 -9.21 24.20
CA ASP A 102 15.20 -8.11 25.09
C ASP A 102 13.71 -7.74 25.00
N GLU A 103 12.99 -7.96 26.11
CA GLU A 103 11.56 -7.63 26.23
C GLU A 103 11.28 -6.14 26.03
N GLU A 104 12.17 -5.25 26.49
CA GLU A 104 11.99 -3.80 26.35
C GLU A 104 12.08 -3.37 24.88
N CYS A 105 13.06 -3.91 24.16
CA CYS A 105 13.21 -3.72 22.72
C CYS A 105 11.98 -4.20 21.95
N LEU A 106 11.51 -5.43 22.23
CA LEU A 106 10.34 -6.00 21.57
C LEU A 106 9.08 -5.17 21.83
N ASN A 107 8.85 -4.75 23.09
CA ASN A 107 7.72 -3.88 23.45
C ASN A 107 7.80 -2.53 22.72
N THR A 108 8.98 -1.93 22.66
CA THR A 108 9.23 -0.67 21.96
C THR A 108 8.89 -0.79 20.48
N PHE A 109 9.32 -1.89 19.83
CA PHE A 109 9.00 -2.17 18.43
C PHE A 109 7.50 -2.34 18.20
N ILE A 110 6.84 -3.25 18.95
CA ILE A 110 5.41 -3.54 18.77
C ILE A 110 4.59 -2.26 18.99
N LEU A 111 4.88 -1.50 20.04
CA LEU A 111 4.16 -0.27 20.35
C LEU A 111 4.37 0.82 19.29
N SER A 112 5.61 1.00 18.80
CA SER A 112 5.93 1.92 17.71
C SER A 112 5.12 1.60 16.46
N MET A 113 5.17 0.33 16.03
CA MET A 113 4.50 -0.11 14.81
C MET A 113 2.98 -0.09 14.93
N SER A 114 2.43 -0.47 16.09
CA SER A 114 0.98 -0.50 16.33
C SER A 114 0.39 0.91 16.37
N LYS A 115 1.10 1.88 16.95
CA LYS A 115 0.70 3.29 16.93
C LYS A 115 0.81 3.90 15.54
N ALA A 116 1.93 3.64 14.85
CA ALA A 116 2.18 4.18 13.51
C ALA A 116 1.25 3.58 12.44
N PHE A 117 0.89 2.30 12.56
CA PHE A 117 0.12 1.56 11.56
C PHE A 117 -1.07 0.82 12.17
N LYS A 118 -2.16 1.55 12.40
CA LYS A 118 -3.42 1.03 13.01
C LYS A 118 -4.06 -0.17 12.30
N TYR A 119 -3.60 -0.52 11.10
CA TYR A 119 -4.11 -1.65 10.32
C TYR A 119 -3.24 -2.90 10.42
N ILE A 120 -2.02 -2.81 10.97
CA ILE A 120 -1.16 -3.98 11.15
C ILE A 120 -1.49 -4.59 12.51
N ASN A 121 -1.93 -5.84 12.48
CA ASN A 121 -2.27 -6.55 13.70
C ASN A 121 -1.07 -7.35 14.20
N PHE A 122 -0.50 -6.94 15.33
CA PHE A 122 0.60 -7.66 15.96
C PHE A 122 0.13 -8.69 16.99
N ASN A 123 -1.18 -8.98 17.14
CA ASN A 123 -1.79 -9.80 18.21
C ASN A 123 -1.04 -11.11 18.51
N GLU A 124 -0.50 -11.77 17.49
CA GLU A 124 0.27 -13.01 17.63
C GLU A 124 1.60 -12.82 18.40
N PHE A 125 2.12 -11.60 18.45
CA PHE A 125 3.31 -11.19 19.20
C PHE A 125 2.97 -10.55 20.56
N TYR A 126 1.69 -10.40 20.91
CA TYR A 126 1.25 -9.97 22.23
C TYR A 126 1.35 -11.16 23.19
N VAL A 127 2.57 -11.51 23.59
CA VAL A 127 2.81 -12.46 24.67
C VAL A 127 2.40 -11.77 25.98
N GLU A 128 1.13 -11.85 26.40
CA GLU A 128 0.58 -11.55 27.76
C GLU A 128 1.12 -10.31 28.56
N ARG A 129 1.93 -9.39 28.00
CA ARG A 129 2.77 -8.45 28.76
C ARG A 129 2.85 -7.04 28.16
N PHE A 130 1.71 -6.42 27.87
CA PHE A 130 1.67 -4.95 27.67
C PHE A 130 1.80 -4.15 28.98
N LEU A 131 2.51 -4.71 29.98
CA LEU A 131 2.85 -4.12 31.27
C LEU A 131 4.37 -3.96 31.46
N GLY A 132 5.18 -4.33 30.44
CA GLY A 132 6.64 -4.20 30.47
C GLY A 132 7.11 -2.78 30.13
N ASN A 133 8.39 -2.52 30.40
CA ASN A 133 9.05 -1.28 30.01
C ASN A 133 9.16 -1.16 28.48
N TYR A 134 9.23 0.07 28.00
CA TYR A 134 9.50 0.43 26.61
C TYR A 134 10.11 1.83 26.55
N ASP A 135 10.85 2.12 25.48
CA ASP A 135 11.40 3.46 25.23
C ASP A 135 10.36 4.35 24.54
N ASP A 136 9.71 5.22 25.32
CA ASP A 136 8.72 6.18 24.82
C ASP A 136 9.33 7.21 23.84
N THR A 137 10.63 7.49 23.94
CA THR A 137 11.33 8.41 23.03
C THR A 137 11.40 7.81 21.63
N VAL A 138 11.83 6.55 21.53
CA VAL A 138 11.88 5.81 20.25
C VAL A 138 10.48 5.71 19.64
N VAL A 139 9.47 5.38 20.44
CA VAL A 139 8.08 5.32 19.99
C VAL A 139 7.63 6.65 19.39
N LYS A 140 7.89 7.77 20.07
CA LYS A 140 7.54 9.11 19.58
C LYS A 140 8.29 9.47 18.28
N HIS A 141 9.57 9.14 18.19
CA HIS A 141 10.37 9.38 16.99
C HIS A 141 9.81 8.61 15.79
N VAL A 142 9.59 7.30 15.92
CA VAL A 142 9.08 6.46 14.84
C VAL A 142 7.67 6.89 14.41
N VAL A 143 6.77 7.13 15.37
CA VAL A 143 5.39 7.56 15.08
C VAL A 143 5.39 8.93 14.38
N GLY A 144 6.11 9.91 14.93
CA GLY A 144 6.20 11.24 14.34
C GLY A 144 6.81 11.22 12.94
N TYR A 145 7.82 10.37 12.71
CA TYR A 145 8.37 10.17 11.37
C TYR A 145 7.33 9.60 10.41
N VAL A 146 6.64 8.51 10.78
CA VAL A 146 5.61 7.90 9.93
C VAL A 146 4.48 8.87 9.63
N GLU A 147 4.03 9.67 10.60
CA GLU A 147 3.03 10.72 10.39
C GLU A 147 3.51 11.78 9.39
N SER A 148 4.79 12.17 9.44
CA SER A 148 5.37 13.18 8.54
C SER A 148 5.45 12.75 7.08
N ILE A 149 5.63 11.45 6.81
CA ILE A 149 5.74 10.91 5.44
C ILE A 149 4.47 10.23 4.96
N SER A 150 3.49 10.05 5.84
CA SER A 150 2.19 9.50 5.47
C SER A 150 1.46 10.51 4.59
N PRO A 151 0.94 10.10 3.43
CA PRO A 151 0.19 11.01 2.58
C PRO A 151 -1.00 11.56 3.36
N ILE A 152 -1.16 12.89 3.33
CA ILE A 152 -2.25 13.64 3.95
C ILE A 152 -3.54 12.88 3.72
N SER A 153 -4.27 12.57 4.78
CA SER A 153 -5.56 11.90 4.67
C SER A 153 -6.53 12.80 3.92
N ARG A 154 -6.54 12.73 2.58
CA ARG A 154 -7.69 13.17 1.80
C ARG A 154 -8.87 12.35 2.29
N SER A 155 -10.03 12.99 2.43
CA SER A 155 -11.27 12.26 2.74
C SER A 155 -11.33 11.07 1.80
N LYS A 156 -11.41 9.85 2.34
CA LYS A 156 -11.41 8.66 1.50
C LYS A 156 -12.60 8.81 0.55
N PRO A 157 -12.41 8.89 -0.78
CA PRO A 157 -13.52 8.69 -1.68
C PRO A 157 -14.12 7.34 -1.32
N LYS A 158 -15.39 7.34 -0.90
CA LYS A 158 -16.05 6.12 -0.39
C LYS A 158 -15.81 5.01 -1.40
N SER A 159 -15.23 3.88 -0.98
CA SER A 159 -15.17 2.71 -1.85
C SER A 159 -16.59 2.17 -2.07
N PHE A 160 -16.89 1.62 -3.25
CA PHE A 160 -18.13 0.88 -3.44
C PHE A 160 -18.28 -0.18 -2.34
N SER A 161 -19.41 -0.15 -1.65
CA SER A 161 -19.79 -1.22 -0.73
C SER A 161 -20.11 -2.51 -1.51
N ALA A 162 -20.11 -3.65 -0.83
CA ALA A 162 -20.56 -4.91 -1.44
C ALA A 162 -21.99 -4.79 -2.01
N LEU A 163 -22.89 -4.13 -1.26
CA LEU A 163 -24.25 -3.83 -1.71
C LEU A 163 -24.25 -2.97 -2.99
N THR A 164 -23.42 -1.93 -3.05
CA THR A 164 -23.33 -1.07 -4.24
C THR A 164 -22.87 -1.86 -5.47
N LYS A 165 -21.90 -2.78 -5.32
CA LYS A 165 -21.46 -3.65 -6.43
C LYS A 165 -22.57 -4.61 -6.88
N SER A 166 -23.31 -5.20 -5.94
CA SER A 166 -24.46 -6.06 -6.28
C SER A 166 -25.56 -5.28 -6.99
N LEU A 167 -25.87 -4.05 -6.55
CA LEU A 167 -26.84 -3.16 -7.19
C LEU A 167 -26.37 -2.72 -8.58
N LEU A 168 -25.07 -2.49 -8.79
CA LEU A 168 -24.53 -2.19 -10.12
C LEU A 168 -24.78 -3.34 -11.10
N LYS A 169 -24.52 -4.59 -10.68
CA LYS A 169 -24.80 -5.79 -11.48
C LYS A 169 -26.30 -5.94 -11.77
N HIS A 170 -27.12 -5.74 -10.74
CA HIS A 170 -28.57 -5.81 -10.88
C HIS A 170 -29.11 -4.75 -11.87
N ASN A 171 -28.69 -3.49 -11.73
CA ASN A 171 -29.12 -2.41 -12.62
C ASN A 171 -28.64 -2.61 -14.06
N PHE A 172 -27.44 -3.15 -14.25
CA PHE A 172 -26.93 -3.52 -15.57
C PHE A 172 -27.82 -4.57 -16.26
N LEU A 173 -28.19 -5.62 -15.52
CA LEU A 173 -29.10 -6.67 -15.99
C LEU A 173 -30.52 -6.15 -16.29
N VAL A 174 -31.11 -5.42 -15.34
CA VAL A 174 -32.48 -4.88 -15.47
C VAL A 174 -32.58 -3.86 -16.59
N GLY A 175 -31.55 -3.04 -16.77
CA GLY A 175 -31.49 -2.08 -17.87
C GLY A 175 -31.26 -2.73 -19.24
N ASN A 176 -31.14 -4.07 -19.32
CA ASN A 176 -30.75 -4.81 -20.52
C ASN A 176 -29.47 -4.26 -21.19
N HIS A 177 -28.58 -3.68 -20.38
CA HIS A 177 -27.28 -3.24 -20.85
C HIS A 177 -26.41 -4.49 -20.92
N ASN A 178 -25.86 -4.78 -22.10
CA ASN A 178 -24.99 -5.94 -22.29
C ASN A 178 -23.59 -5.54 -22.76
N PHE A 179 -23.28 -4.25 -22.83
CA PHE A 179 -22.04 -3.75 -23.44
C PHE A 179 -21.23 -2.89 -22.48
N CYS A 180 -19.90 -2.92 -22.62
CA CYS A 180 -18.98 -2.08 -21.88
C CYS A 180 -19.02 -0.64 -22.40
N LEU A 181 -19.20 0.33 -21.51
CA LEU A 181 -19.25 1.75 -21.88
C LEU A 181 -17.94 2.32 -22.44
N ILE A 182 -16.82 1.58 -22.35
CA ILE A 182 -15.52 2.04 -22.86
C ILE A 182 -15.28 1.53 -24.29
N CYS A 183 -15.51 0.25 -24.55
CA CYS A 183 -15.16 -0.39 -25.82
C CYS A 183 -16.37 -0.88 -26.63
N ASP A 184 -17.59 -0.71 -26.12
CA ASP A 184 -18.85 -1.21 -26.68
C ASP A 184 -18.92 -2.74 -26.88
N GLY A 185 -17.94 -3.48 -26.37
CA GLY A 185 -17.91 -4.94 -26.40
C GLY A 185 -18.86 -5.57 -25.38
N LEU A 186 -19.35 -6.77 -25.66
CA LEU A 186 -20.28 -7.50 -24.79
C LEU A 186 -19.64 -7.80 -23.41
N ILE A 187 -20.39 -7.60 -22.33
CA ILE A 187 -20.00 -7.89 -20.96
C ILE A 187 -20.49 -9.28 -20.57
N TYR A 188 -19.56 -10.11 -20.10
CA TYR A 188 -19.85 -11.35 -19.39
C TYR A 188 -19.69 -11.12 -17.88
N LEU A 189 -20.76 -11.28 -17.10
CA LEU A 189 -20.84 -10.81 -15.70
C LEU A 189 -19.85 -11.46 -14.73
N ASP A 190 -19.31 -12.63 -15.07
CA ASP A 190 -18.28 -13.29 -14.27
C ASP A 190 -16.87 -12.76 -14.59
N SER A 191 -16.71 -11.99 -15.67
CA SER A 191 -15.44 -11.44 -16.15
C SER A 191 -15.51 -9.92 -16.32
N ILE A 192 -15.95 -9.23 -15.27
CA ILE A 192 -15.99 -7.76 -15.21
C ILE A 192 -15.48 -7.20 -13.88
N GLU A 193 -15.15 -5.92 -13.91
CA GLU A 193 -14.81 -5.14 -12.74
C GLU A 193 -15.81 -3.99 -12.56
N SER A 194 -16.05 -3.60 -11.31
CA SER A 194 -16.81 -2.39 -10.98
C SER A 194 -15.84 -1.22 -10.83
N ASP A 195 -16.02 -0.18 -11.63
CA ASP A 195 -15.19 1.02 -11.60
C ASP A 195 -16.02 2.30 -11.47
N HIS A 196 -15.34 3.45 -11.30
CA HIS A 196 -15.94 4.76 -11.12
C HIS A 196 -15.95 5.53 -12.45
N LYS A 197 -17.08 6.15 -12.80
CA LYS A 197 -17.17 7.02 -13.98
C LYS A 197 -16.20 8.18 -13.82
N ILE A 198 -16.33 8.88 -12.70
CA ILE A 198 -15.38 9.88 -12.21
C ILE A 198 -14.33 9.15 -11.38
N ALA A 199 -13.07 9.18 -11.80
CA ALA A 199 -11.99 8.49 -11.09
C ALA A 199 -11.84 9.01 -9.65
N LYS A 200 -11.42 8.12 -8.74
CA LYS A 200 -11.18 8.49 -7.33
C LYS A 200 -10.11 9.57 -7.19
N ALA A 201 -9.11 9.57 -8.07
CA ALA A 201 -8.00 10.52 -8.07
C ALA A 201 -8.47 11.97 -8.25
N VAL A 202 -9.56 12.16 -8.98
CA VAL A 202 -10.19 13.46 -9.25
C VAL A 202 -11.44 13.73 -8.41
N GLY A 203 -11.66 12.94 -7.34
CA GLY A 203 -12.72 13.18 -6.35
C GLY A 203 -13.99 12.34 -6.51
N GLY A 204 -14.01 11.35 -7.40
CA GLY A 204 -15.17 10.47 -7.58
C GLY A 204 -15.50 9.62 -6.35
N GLN A 205 -16.78 9.56 -5.99
CA GLN A 205 -17.28 8.79 -4.84
C GLN A 205 -17.81 7.41 -5.27
N GLY A 206 -17.72 6.40 -4.41
CA GLY A 206 -18.27 5.06 -4.65
C GLY A 206 -19.76 4.96 -4.33
N VAL A 207 -20.54 5.85 -4.92
CA VAL A 207 -22.02 5.84 -4.90
C VAL A 207 -22.54 5.19 -6.18
N LEU A 208 -23.74 4.61 -6.14
CA LEU A 208 -24.27 3.79 -7.22
C LEU A 208 -24.28 4.52 -8.57
N GLU A 209 -24.56 5.82 -8.55
CA GLU A 209 -24.66 6.71 -9.70
C GLU A 209 -23.32 6.89 -10.43
N ASN A 210 -22.22 6.87 -9.66
CA ASN A 210 -20.86 6.98 -10.16
C ASN A 210 -20.25 5.61 -10.50
N GLY A 211 -20.97 4.50 -10.32
CA GLY A 211 -20.48 3.17 -10.67
C GLY A 211 -20.77 2.77 -12.11
N LEU A 212 -19.87 1.99 -12.68
CA LEU A 212 -20.07 1.28 -13.94
C LEU A 212 -19.43 -0.11 -13.93
N LEU A 213 -19.88 -0.98 -14.82
CA LEU A 213 -19.23 -2.26 -15.10
C LEU A 213 -18.35 -2.13 -16.35
N VAL A 214 -17.14 -2.62 -16.27
CA VAL A 214 -16.13 -2.55 -17.33
C VAL A 214 -15.37 -3.85 -17.44
N HIS A 215 -14.82 -4.14 -18.61
CA HIS A 215 -13.86 -5.24 -18.74
C HIS A 215 -12.59 -4.93 -17.95
N PRO A 216 -11.89 -5.95 -17.42
CA PRO A 216 -10.62 -5.75 -16.71
C PRO A 216 -9.57 -4.99 -17.53
N ILE A 217 -9.53 -5.21 -18.85
CA ILE A 217 -8.59 -4.50 -19.73
C ILE A 217 -8.98 -3.03 -19.93
N CYS A 218 -10.26 -2.74 -20.14
CA CYS A 218 -10.76 -1.38 -20.27
C CYS A 218 -10.54 -0.56 -18.98
N ASN A 219 -10.72 -1.21 -17.82
CA ASN A 219 -10.44 -0.58 -16.52
C ASN A 219 -8.96 -0.19 -16.37
N ARG A 220 -8.05 -1.07 -16.80
CA ARG A 220 -6.61 -0.79 -16.77
C ARG A 220 -6.23 0.37 -17.68
N MET A 221 -6.83 0.48 -18.85
CA MET A 221 -6.59 1.59 -19.78
C MET A 221 -7.17 2.91 -19.26
N LYS A 222 -8.32 2.88 -18.57
CA LYS A 222 -9.02 4.08 -18.10
C LYS A 222 -8.20 4.88 -17.10
N SER A 223 -7.56 4.21 -16.14
CA SER A 223 -6.80 4.87 -15.07
C SER A 223 -7.59 6.04 -14.43
N ASP A 224 -7.19 7.28 -14.73
CA ASP A 224 -7.72 8.55 -14.25
C ASP A 224 -8.48 9.34 -15.32
N LEU A 225 -8.48 8.85 -16.56
CA LEU A 225 -9.23 9.43 -17.67
C LEU A 225 -10.75 9.32 -17.43
N SER A 226 -11.47 10.33 -17.91
CA SER A 226 -12.91 10.30 -18.07
C SER A 226 -13.32 9.26 -19.13
N LEU A 227 -14.60 8.90 -19.15
CA LEU A 227 -15.12 7.99 -20.18
C LEU A 227 -14.99 8.57 -21.60
N GLU A 228 -15.10 9.88 -21.74
CA GLU A 228 -14.99 10.57 -23.02
C GLU A 228 -13.55 10.52 -23.54
N GLU A 229 -12.57 10.83 -22.68
CA GLU A 229 -11.14 10.80 -23.03
C GLU A 229 -10.69 9.39 -23.44
N ILE A 230 -11.02 8.35 -22.67
CA ILE A 230 -10.60 6.99 -23.04
C ILE A 230 -11.28 6.48 -24.32
N ARG A 231 -12.54 6.88 -24.56
CA ARG A 231 -13.22 6.50 -25.80
C ARG A 231 -12.60 7.21 -27.00
N ALA A 232 -12.23 8.47 -26.86
CA ALA A 232 -11.49 9.20 -27.88
C ALA A 232 -10.13 8.54 -28.18
N ASP A 233 -9.41 8.11 -27.15
CA ASP A 233 -8.15 7.36 -27.32
C ASP A 233 -8.36 6.00 -28.01
N LEU A 234 -9.43 5.27 -27.65
CA LEU A 234 -9.67 3.92 -28.15
C LEU A 234 -10.18 3.89 -29.60
N PHE A 235 -11.01 4.85 -29.97
CA PHE A 235 -11.66 4.91 -31.28
C PHE A 235 -11.04 5.95 -32.22
N GLY A 236 -10.10 6.77 -31.74
CA GLY A 236 -9.59 7.95 -32.42
C GLY A 236 -10.64 9.08 -32.46
N GLU A 237 -10.20 10.31 -32.70
CA GLU A 237 -11.11 11.40 -33.06
C GLU A 237 -12.00 10.94 -34.23
N LEU A 238 -13.27 10.65 -33.94
CA LEU A 238 -14.31 10.63 -34.95
C LEU A 238 -14.53 12.09 -35.37
N LEU A 239 -13.71 12.55 -36.30
CA LEU A 239 -14.02 13.69 -37.15
C LEU A 239 -15.31 13.39 -37.92
N TYR A 240 -16.45 13.84 -37.39
CA TYR A 240 -17.64 14.19 -38.16
C TYR A 240 -18.34 15.40 -37.52
#